data_AF-A7T3T6-F1
#
_entry.id   AF-A7T3T6-F1
#
_cell.length_a   1.000
_cell.length_b   1.000
_cell.length_c   1.000
_cell.angle_alpha   90.00
_cell.angle_beta   90.00
_cell.angle_gamma   90.00
#
_symmetry.space_group_name_H-M   'P 1'
#
loop_
_entity.id
_entity.type
_entity.pdbx_description
1 polymer ?
#
loop_
_entity_poly.entity_id
_entity_poly.type
_entity_poly.pdbx_seq_one_letter_code
_entity_poly.pdbx_strand_id
1 'polypeptide(L)'
;TKGKARKSEASDGASVASPAPHIPVPQVKQMKEMKKKKKVAIDGKEKPKKKKGEEVDPMILKKRMRQLFKAVTNYQTCPNGADWRNEQCTTQGYPSQYYMSHAPCTLYCRRGNVAEILGPVADGTPCYRAPERRDVCIEGKCRIVGCDYSLDSGMDVDRCGKCAGDGSECVKVTKMYTDQSHTIKGNENNQLEIDN
;
A
#
# COMPACT_ATOMS: atom_id res chain seq x y z
N THR A 1 36.54 43.70 -44.31
CA THR A 1 36.09 42.41 -43.73
C THR A 1 34.64 42.57 -43.27
N LYS A 2 33.67 42.06 -44.05
CA LYS A 2 32.24 42.11 -43.68
C LYS A 2 31.90 40.90 -42.79
N GLY A 3 31.58 41.14 -41.52
CA GLY A 3 31.12 40.11 -40.57
C GLY A 3 29.67 39.71 -40.85
N LYS A 4 29.44 38.43 -41.10
CA LYS A 4 28.12 37.86 -41.40
C LYS A 4 27.49 37.40 -40.08
N ALA A 5 26.45 38.10 -39.63
CA ALA A 5 25.66 37.70 -38.46
C ALA A 5 24.93 36.38 -38.76
N ARG A 6 25.17 35.34 -37.96
CA ARG A 6 24.39 34.09 -37.97
C ARG A 6 23.09 34.34 -37.21
N LYS A 7 21.98 34.17 -37.92
CA LYS A 7 20.61 34.16 -37.41
C LYS A 7 20.40 32.83 -36.69
N SER A 8 20.14 32.84 -35.38
CA SER A 8 19.68 31.64 -34.66
C SER A 8 18.19 31.47 -34.89
N GLU A 9 17.83 30.40 -35.59
CA GLU A 9 16.44 29.96 -35.74
C GLU A 9 15.96 29.38 -34.41
N ALA A 10 14.91 29.97 -33.84
CA ALA A 10 14.18 29.41 -32.72
C ALA A 10 13.29 28.27 -33.26
N SER A 11 13.54 27.05 -32.83
CA SER A 11 12.66 25.92 -33.07
C SER A 11 11.55 25.91 -32.02
N ASP A 12 10.39 26.42 -32.39
CA ASP A 12 9.13 26.26 -31.65
C ASP A 12 8.70 24.79 -31.67
N GLY A 13 9.22 24.02 -30.71
CA GLY A 13 8.80 22.64 -30.44
C GLY A 13 7.61 22.61 -29.51
N ALA A 14 6.40 22.85 -30.03
CA ALA A 14 5.15 22.57 -29.32
C ALA A 14 5.06 21.05 -29.08
N SER A 15 5.43 20.62 -27.87
CA SER A 15 5.32 19.24 -27.42
C SER A 15 3.85 18.96 -27.14
N VAL A 16 3.18 18.35 -28.13
CA VAL A 16 1.81 17.85 -27.99
C VAL A 16 1.84 16.76 -26.92
N ALA A 17 1.26 17.05 -25.75
CA ALA A 17 1.12 16.08 -24.67
C ALA A 17 0.27 14.90 -25.17
N SER A 18 0.92 13.77 -25.42
CA SER A 18 0.23 12.51 -25.69
C SER A 18 -0.59 12.13 -24.45
N PRO A 19 -1.83 11.63 -24.61
CA PRO A 19 -2.63 11.19 -23.48
C PRO A 19 -1.91 10.04 -22.78
N ALA A 20 -1.61 10.23 -21.49
CA ALA A 20 -0.98 9.21 -20.66
C ALA A 20 -1.83 7.92 -20.70
N PRO A 21 -1.21 6.74 -20.80
CA PRO A 21 -1.93 5.48 -20.79
C PRO A 21 -2.69 5.36 -19.48
N HIS A 22 -3.94 4.90 -19.54
CA HIS A 22 -4.77 4.64 -18.36
C HIS A 22 -4.06 3.64 -17.43
N ILE A 23 -3.33 4.15 -16.43
CA ILE A 23 -2.76 3.34 -15.36
C ILE A 23 -3.93 2.94 -14.44
N PRO A 24 -4.12 1.63 -14.18
CA PRO A 24 -5.24 1.20 -13.37
C PRO A 24 -4.93 1.57 -11.91
N VAL A 25 -5.61 2.58 -11.39
CA VAL A 25 -5.56 2.99 -9.99
C VAL A 25 -6.13 1.84 -9.12
N PRO A 26 -5.62 1.60 -7.89
CA PRO A 26 -6.31 0.71 -6.94
C PRO A 26 -7.72 1.24 -6.72
N GLN A 27 -8.73 0.46 -7.11
CA GLN A 27 -10.13 0.85 -6.96
C GLN A 27 -10.72 0.10 -5.77
N VAL A 28 -11.45 0.80 -4.91
CA VAL A 28 -12.26 0.14 -3.89
C VAL A 28 -13.63 -0.20 -4.47
N LYS A 29 -13.93 -1.49 -4.57
CA LYS A 29 -15.21 -1.98 -5.06
C LYS A 29 -16.02 -2.59 -3.92
N GLN A 30 -17.33 -2.37 -3.95
CA GLN A 30 -18.25 -3.11 -3.09
C GLN A 30 -18.39 -4.53 -3.63
N MET A 31 -18.04 -5.54 -2.84
CA MET A 31 -18.32 -6.93 -3.21
C MET A 31 -19.81 -7.22 -2.98
N LYS A 32 -20.50 -7.69 -4.02
CA LYS A 32 -21.88 -8.17 -3.88
C LYS A 32 -21.85 -9.41 -2.98
N GLU A 33 -22.69 -9.45 -1.94
CA GLU A 33 -22.85 -10.64 -1.08
C GLU A 33 -23.04 -11.89 -1.95
N MET A 34 -22.12 -12.85 -1.84
CA MET A 34 -22.42 -14.22 -2.26
C MET A 34 -23.52 -14.72 -1.32
N LYS A 35 -24.77 -14.82 -1.83
CA LYS A 35 -25.88 -15.41 -1.08
C LYS A 35 -25.45 -16.82 -0.68
N LYS A 36 -24.96 -17.00 0.56
CA LYS A 36 -24.66 -18.32 1.11
C LYS A 36 -25.98 -19.08 1.13
N LYS A 37 -26.19 -20.00 0.19
CA LYS A 37 -27.30 -20.94 0.22
C LYS A 37 -27.12 -21.79 1.47
N LYS A 38 -27.75 -21.37 2.57
CA LYS A 38 -27.80 -22.15 3.81
C LYS A 38 -28.75 -23.32 3.56
N LYS A 39 -28.21 -24.44 3.07
CA LYS A 39 -28.79 -25.76 3.30
C LYS A 39 -27.81 -26.52 4.18
N VAL A 40 -28.08 -26.51 5.47
CA VAL A 40 -27.58 -27.55 6.38
C VAL A 40 -28.81 -27.99 7.15
N ALA A 41 -29.32 -29.18 6.80
CA ALA A 41 -30.22 -29.92 7.66
C ALA A 41 -29.34 -30.54 8.76
N ILE A 42 -29.67 -30.27 10.02
CA ILE A 42 -29.14 -31.02 11.15
C ILE A 42 -30.35 -31.32 12.02
N ASP A 43 -30.71 -32.59 12.09
CA ASP A 43 -31.69 -33.12 13.02
C ASP A 43 -31.20 -32.96 14.46
N GLY A 44 -32.14 -32.69 15.37
CA GLY A 44 -31.97 -33.05 16.79
C GLY A 44 -31.35 -32.00 17.73
N LYS A 45 -32.23 -31.23 18.37
CA LYS A 45 -32.24 -30.81 19.79
C LYS A 45 -30.90 -30.49 20.49
N GLU A 46 -30.68 -29.20 20.77
CA GLU A 46 -30.74 -28.61 22.13
C GLU A 46 -30.66 -27.06 22.04
N LYS A 47 -31.46 -26.34 22.85
CA LYS A 47 -31.48 -24.87 22.88
C LYS A 47 -30.56 -24.35 24.00
N PRO A 48 -29.53 -23.53 23.73
CA PRO A 48 -28.89 -22.74 24.77
C PRO A 48 -29.71 -21.48 25.06
N LYS A 49 -29.90 -21.18 26.35
CA LYS A 49 -30.65 -20.02 26.86
C LYS A 49 -30.00 -18.71 26.38
N LYS A 50 -30.74 -17.90 25.60
CA LYS A 50 -30.34 -16.56 25.16
C LYS A 50 -30.22 -15.63 26.38
N LYS A 51 -29.03 -15.05 26.61
CA LYS A 51 -28.89 -13.80 27.37
C LYS A 51 -29.57 -12.68 26.57
N LYS A 52 -30.33 -11.78 27.23
CA LYS A 52 -30.92 -10.57 26.64
C LYS A 52 -29.79 -9.63 26.20
N GLY A 53 -29.23 -9.89 25.02
CA GLY A 53 -28.49 -8.89 24.25
C GLY A 53 -29.48 -8.16 23.35
N GLU A 54 -29.28 -6.86 23.21
CA GLU A 54 -29.99 -5.96 22.28
C GLU A 54 -30.19 -6.65 20.92
N GLU A 55 -31.46 -6.88 20.55
CA GLU A 55 -31.81 -7.53 19.28
C GLU A 55 -31.56 -6.53 18.14
N VAL A 56 -30.31 -6.52 17.64
CA VAL A 56 -29.94 -5.69 16.49
C VAL A 56 -30.69 -6.22 15.26
N ASP A 57 -31.55 -5.39 14.68
CA ASP A 57 -32.34 -5.72 13.48
C ASP A 57 -31.46 -6.44 12.43
N PRO A 58 -31.83 -7.65 11.97
CA PRO A 58 -31.10 -8.38 10.95
C PRO A 58 -30.79 -7.57 9.68
N MET A 59 -31.65 -6.62 9.30
CA MET A 59 -31.39 -5.71 8.19
C MET A 59 -30.32 -4.67 8.53
N ILE A 60 -30.27 -4.15 9.76
CA ILE A 60 -29.21 -3.25 10.24
C ILE A 60 -27.88 -4.00 10.33
N LEU A 61 -27.88 -5.21 10.88
CA LEU A 61 -26.68 -6.07 10.96
C LEU A 61 -26.15 -6.42 9.57
N LYS A 62 -27.05 -6.77 8.63
CA LYS A 62 -26.69 -7.09 7.24
C LYS A 62 -26.28 -5.86 6.42
N LYS A 63 -26.84 -4.68 6.73
CA LYS A 63 -26.42 -3.39 6.14
C LYS A 63 -25.03 -2.98 6.65
N ARG A 64 -24.76 -3.14 7.95
CA ARG A 64 -23.44 -2.96 8.56
C ARG A 64 -22.41 -3.95 8.00
N MET A 65 -22.74 -5.23 7.88
CA MET A 65 -21.86 -6.23 7.26
C MET A 65 -21.56 -5.90 5.79
N ARG A 66 -22.56 -5.52 4.98
CA ARG A 66 -22.32 -5.10 3.58
C ARG A 66 -21.44 -3.85 3.46
N GLN A 67 -21.51 -2.93 4.42
CA GLN A 67 -20.62 -1.76 4.48
C GLN A 67 -19.18 -2.13 4.87
N LEU A 68 -18.98 -3.24 5.60
CA LEU A 68 -17.67 -3.78 6.00
C LEU A 68 -17.01 -4.61 4.88
N PHE A 69 -17.77 -5.19 3.95
CA PHE A 69 -17.24 -5.94 2.80
C PHE A 69 -16.82 -5.02 1.64
N LYS A 70 -15.96 -4.04 1.92
CA LYS A 70 -15.21 -3.30 0.88
C LYS A 70 -13.85 -3.94 0.73
N ALA A 71 -13.46 -4.28 -0.50
CA ALA A 71 -12.15 -4.86 -0.78
C ALA A 71 -11.33 -3.91 -1.65
N VAL A 72 -10.02 -3.91 -1.42
CA VAL A 72 -9.06 -3.26 -2.30
C VAL A 72 -8.91 -4.16 -3.53
N THR A 73 -9.18 -3.62 -4.71
CA THR A 73 -9.01 -4.34 -5.98
C THR A 73 -7.88 -3.73 -6.79
N ASN A 74 -7.28 -4.54 -7.67
CA ASN A 74 -6.12 -4.12 -8.46
C ASN A 74 -4.93 -3.69 -7.58
N TYR A 75 -4.59 -4.53 -6.60
CA TYR A 75 -3.51 -4.31 -5.62
C TYR A 75 -2.12 -4.66 -6.16
N GLN A 76 -2.05 -5.18 -7.39
CA GLN A 76 -0.79 -5.50 -8.04
C GLN A 76 0.12 -4.26 -8.07
N THR A 77 1.43 -4.49 -7.95
CA THR A 77 2.42 -3.41 -8.10
C THR A 77 2.18 -2.66 -9.40
N CYS A 78 2.13 -1.33 -9.33
CA CYS A 78 1.97 -0.51 -10.51
C CYS A 78 3.12 -0.76 -11.49
N PRO A 79 2.85 -0.78 -12.81
CA PRO A 79 3.90 -0.88 -13.81
C PRO A 79 4.98 0.18 -13.57
N ASN A 80 6.25 -0.18 -13.81
CA ASN A 80 7.42 0.69 -13.66
C ASN A 80 7.67 1.22 -12.24
N GLY A 81 7.04 0.64 -11.21
CA GLY A 81 7.17 1.12 -9.83
C GLY A 81 6.57 2.51 -9.63
N ALA A 82 5.60 2.89 -10.45
CA ALA A 82 4.94 4.19 -10.36
C ALA A 82 4.34 4.42 -8.96
N ASP A 83 4.62 5.58 -8.38
CA ASP A 83 4.07 5.99 -7.09
C ASP A 83 2.85 6.90 -7.31
N TRP A 84 1.66 6.37 -7.00
CA TRP A 84 0.41 7.08 -7.21
C TRP A 84 0.29 8.38 -6.39
N ARG A 85 0.94 8.46 -5.23
CA ARG A 85 0.97 9.72 -4.45
C ARG A 85 1.83 10.75 -5.17
N ASN A 86 2.91 10.32 -5.79
CA ASN A 86 3.78 11.21 -6.54
C ASN A 86 3.10 11.73 -7.81
N GLU A 87 2.35 10.88 -8.52
CA GLU A 87 1.59 11.26 -9.70
C GLU A 87 0.54 12.35 -9.40
N GLN A 88 -0.10 12.27 -8.24
CA GLN A 88 -1.02 13.32 -7.77
C GLN A 88 -0.31 14.67 -7.59
N CYS A 89 0.93 14.70 -7.10
CA CYS A 89 1.72 15.94 -7.03
C CYS A 89 2.14 16.45 -8.41
N THR A 90 2.60 15.56 -9.30
CA THR A 90 2.96 15.92 -10.68
C THR A 90 1.79 16.56 -11.42
N THR A 91 0.58 16.03 -11.25
CA THR A 91 -0.66 16.57 -11.83
C THR A 91 -0.97 18.00 -11.35
N GLN A 92 -0.50 18.37 -10.16
CA GLN A 92 -0.65 19.71 -9.57
C GLN A 92 0.52 20.65 -9.91
N GLY A 93 1.45 20.25 -10.79
CA GLY A 93 2.59 21.08 -11.21
C GLY A 93 3.77 21.09 -10.23
N TYR A 94 3.80 20.14 -9.30
CA TYR A 94 4.96 19.91 -8.44
C TYR A 94 5.96 18.97 -9.12
N PRO A 95 7.28 19.12 -8.87
CA PRO A 95 8.21 18.07 -9.25
C PRO A 95 7.83 16.76 -8.56
N SER A 96 8.38 15.64 -9.01
CA SER A 96 8.17 14.29 -8.48
C SER A 96 8.69 14.10 -7.05
N GLN A 97 8.17 14.88 -6.10
CA GLN A 97 8.55 14.94 -4.70
C GLN A 97 7.33 15.21 -3.83
N TYR A 98 6.99 14.24 -2.98
CA TYR A 98 5.99 14.40 -1.92
C TYR A 98 6.62 14.15 -0.55
N TYR A 99 5.98 14.69 0.48
CA TYR A 99 6.36 14.49 1.87
C TYR A 99 5.34 13.58 2.58
N MET A 100 5.82 12.66 3.41
CA MET A 100 4.96 11.85 4.27
C MET A 100 4.95 12.47 5.67
N SER A 101 3.84 13.11 6.04
CA SER A 101 3.63 13.62 7.40
C SER A 101 2.96 12.57 8.29
N HIS A 102 2.66 12.93 9.54
CA HIS A 102 1.84 12.14 10.45
C HIS A 102 0.39 11.94 9.96
N ALA A 103 -0.07 12.73 8.98
CA ALA A 103 -1.36 12.57 8.31
C ALA A 103 -1.16 11.90 6.93
N PRO A 104 -1.09 10.55 6.85
CA PRO A 104 -0.67 9.84 5.64
C PRO A 104 -1.61 10.00 4.44
N CYS A 105 -2.87 10.36 4.70
CA CYS A 105 -3.89 10.56 3.68
C CYS A 105 -4.10 12.02 3.29
N THR A 106 -3.23 12.91 3.75
CA THR A 106 -3.13 14.28 3.28
C THR A 106 -2.00 14.35 2.27
N LEU A 107 -2.27 14.98 1.13
CA LEU A 107 -1.31 15.17 0.05
C LEU A 107 -0.42 16.37 0.39
N TYR A 108 0.84 16.09 0.72
CA TYR A 108 1.88 17.11 0.87
C TYR A 108 2.81 17.05 -0.34
N CYS A 109 2.78 18.09 -1.17
CA CYS A 109 3.65 18.19 -2.35
C CYS A 109 4.80 19.16 -2.07
N ARG A 110 6.00 18.82 -2.53
CA ARG A 110 7.21 19.58 -2.20
C ARG A 110 7.77 20.29 -3.43
N ARG A 111 8.15 21.55 -3.28
CA ARG A 111 8.95 22.31 -4.26
C ARG A 111 10.15 22.91 -3.54
N GLY A 112 11.35 22.39 -3.84
CA GLY A 112 12.56 22.78 -3.12
C GLY A 112 12.45 22.38 -1.64
N ASN A 113 12.43 23.35 -0.73
CA ASN A 113 12.30 23.12 0.71
C ASN A 113 10.90 23.40 1.28
N VAL A 114 9.97 23.82 0.44
CA VAL A 114 8.59 24.13 0.85
C VAL A 114 7.70 22.94 0.56
N ALA A 115 6.91 22.52 1.54
CA ALA A 115 5.85 21.53 1.39
C ALA A 115 4.50 22.22 1.53
N GLU A 116 3.62 22.02 0.55
CA GLU A 116 2.27 22.58 0.51
C GLU A 116 1.23 21.47 0.67
N ILE A 117 0.12 21.79 1.33
CA ILE A 117 -1.00 20.88 1.58
C ILE A 117 -2.05 21.09 0.49
N LEU A 118 -2.30 20.05 -0.31
CA LEU A 118 -3.25 20.12 -1.43
C LEU A 118 -4.59 19.42 -1.15
N GLY A 119 -4.77 18.87 0.05
CA GLY A 119 -6.01 18.19 0.47
C GLY A 119 -5.83 16.68 0.64
N PRO A 120 -6.90 15.88 0.55
CA PRO A 120 -6.80 14.42 0.69
C PRO A 120 -6.15 13.79 -0.54
N VAL A 121 -5.39 12.71 -0.33
CA VAL A 121 -4.93 11.86 -1.43
C VAL A 121 -6.11 11.09 -2.02
N ALA A 122 -6.00 10.69 -3.29
CA ALA A 122 -6.97 9.85 -3.97
C ALA A 122 -7.17 8.50 -3.26
N ASP A 123 -8.40 8.00 -3.29
CA ASP A 123 -8.76 6.70 -2.73
C ASP A 123 -7.89 5.57 -3.32
N GLY A 124 -7.47 4.63 -2.47
CA GLY A 124 -6.59 3.54 -2.85
C GLY A 124 -5.10 3.87 -2.80
N THR A 125 -4.71 5.13 -2.57
CA THR A 125 -3.30 5.50 -2.35
C THR A 125 -2.77 4.82 -1.08
N PRO A 126 -1.63 4.10 -1.11
CA PRO A 126 -1.07 3.47 0.09
C PRO A 126 -0.77 4.50 1.17
N CYS A 127 -1.18 4.28 2.41
CA CYS A 127 -0.94 5.22 3.51
C CYS A 127 0.54 5.40 3.83
N TYR A 128 1.35 4.37 3.60
CA TYR A 128 2.76 4.33 3.96
C TYR A 128 3.58 3.83 2.78
N ARG A 129 4.88 4.17 2.74
CA ARG A 129 5.80 3.65 1.71
C ARG A 129 6.16 2.19 1.91
N ALA A 130 5.94 1.67 3.11
CA ALA A 130 6.38 0.36 3.52
C ALA A 130 5.49 -0.71 2.87
N PRO A 131 6.03 -1.60 2.01
CA PRO A 131 5.24 -2.54 1.22
C PRO A 131 4.54 -3.62 2.06
N GLU A 132 5.02 -3.88 3.28
CA GLU A 132 4.38 -4.79 4.23
C GLU A 132 3.06 -4.21 4.79
N ARG A 133 2.92 -2.87 4.77
CA ARG A 133 1.74 -2.13 5.23
C ARG A 133 0.79 -1.96 4.05
N ARG A 134 -0.30 -2.73 4.05
CA ARG A 134 -1.32 -2.73 3.00
C ARG A 134 -2.36 -1.60 3.15
N ASP A 135 -2.25 -0.79 4.19
CA ASP A 135 -3.24 0.25 4.52
C ASP A 135 -3.37 1.26 3.38
N VAL A 136 -4.61 1.65 3.07
CA VAL A 136 -4.92 2.59 1.98
C VAL A 136 -5.77 3.76 2.46
N CYS A 137 -5.62 4.89 1.79
CA CYS A 137 -6.44 6.06 2.03
C CYS A 137 -7.81 5.90 1.38
N ILE A 138 -8.88 6.15 2.15
CA ILE A 138 -10.27 6.16 1.70
C ILE A 138 -10.98 7.33 2.35
N GLU A 139 -11.56 8.22 1.55
CA GLU A 139 -12.25 9.43 2.02
C GLU A 139 -11.36 10.26 2.96
N GLY A 140 -10.06 10.37 2.63
CA GLY A 140 -9.07 11.11 3.42
C GLY A 140 -8.63 10.46 4.73
N LYS A 141 -9.06 9.22 5.02
CA LYS A 141 -8.67 8.47 6.22
C LYS A 141 -7.86 7.24 5.86
N CYS A 142 -6.85 6.92 6.67
CA CYS A 142 -6.11 5.68 6.50
C CYS A 142 -6.95 4.51 7.03
N ARG A 143 -7.18 3.51 6.19
CA ARG A 143 -7.98 2.32 6.52
C ARG A 143 -7.11 1.08 6.48
N ILE A 144 -7.33 0.20 7.46
CA ILE A 144 -6.54 -1.01 7.62
C ILE A 144 -6.97 -2.01 6.53
N VAL A 145 -6.01 -2.68 5.93
CA VAL A 145 -6.27 -3.72 4.92
C VAL A 145 -5.68 -5.02 5.42
N GLY A 146 -6.53 -6.03 5.58
CA GLY A 146 -6.08 -7.36 5.99
C GLY A 146 -5.24 -8.05 4.91
N CYS A 147 -4.61 -9.16 5.27
CA CYS A 147 -3.86 -10.00 4.32
C CYS A 147 -4.75 -10.61 3.23
N ASP A 148 -6.08 -10.56 3.39
CA ASP A 148 -7.09 -10.97 2.42
C ASP A 148 -7.54 -9.81 1.49
N TYR A 149 -6.87 -8.66 1.57
CA TYR A 149 -7.18 -7.42 0.82
C TYR A 149 -8.56 -6.81 1.11
N SER A 150 -9.22 -7.27 2.16
CA SER A 150 -10.46 -6.69 2.66
C SER A 150 -10.15 -5.53 3.61
N LEU A 151 -10.94 -4.46 3.52
CA LEU A 151 -10.85 -3.34 4.45
C LEU A 151 -11.36 -3.76 5.83
N ASP A 152 -10.59 -3.45 6.86
CA ASP A 152 -10.91 -3.67 8.27
C ASP A 152 -11.30 -5.13 8.60
N SER A 153 -10.77 -6.11 7.88
CA SER A 153 -11.08 -7.54 8.11
C SER A 153 -10.43 -8.11 9.38
N GLY A 154 -9.38 -7.45 9.89
CA GLY A 154 -8.59 -7.94 11.02
C GLY A 154 -7.77 -9.18 10.71
N MET A 155 -7.70 -9.62 9.45
CA MET A 155 -6.91 -10.76 9.03
C MET A 155 -5.45 -10.36 8.88
N ASP A 156 -4.55 -11.08 9.56
CA ASP A 156 -3.12 -10.85 9.47
C ASP A 156 -2.36 -12.10 9.00
N VAL A 157 -1.14 -11.87 8.56
CA VAL A 157 -0.21 -12.92 8.14
C VAL A 157 0.36 -13.59 9.38
N ASP A 158 0.32 -14.91 9.43
CA ASP A 158 0.92 -15.68 10.53
C ASP A 158 2.46 -15.69 10.45
N ARG A 159 3.10 -16.31 11.45
CA ARG A 159 4.58 -16.43 11.51
C ARG A 159 5.19 -17.20 10.31
N CYS A 160 4.37 -17.91 9.56
CA CYS A 160 4.76 -18.71 8.41
C CYS A 160 4.55 -17.98 7.07
N GLY A 161 4.05 -16.74 7.09
CA GLY A 161 3.75 -16.00 5.88
C GLY A 161 2.37 -16.32 5.29
N LYS A 162 1.52 -17.07 5.99
CA LYS A 162 0.18 -17.44 5.52
C LYS A 162 -0.88 -16.50 6.09
N CYS A 163 -1.74 -15.99 5.21
CA CYS A 163 -2.87 -15.17 5.63
C CYS A 163 -3.86 -15.99 6.46
N ALA A 164 -4.19 -15.49 7.66
CA ALA A 164 -5.06 -16.16 8.63
C ALA A 164 -4.61 -17.60 8.96
N GLY A 165 -3.30 -17.86 8.93
CA GLY A 165 -2.72 -19.14 9.35
C GLY A 165 -2.63 -19.26 10.87
N ASP A 166 -2.43 -20.49 11.34
CA ASP A 166 -2.28 -20.85 12.75
C ASP A 166 -0.80 -21.02 13.17
N GLY A 167 0.14 -20.77 12.25
CA GLY A 167 1.56 -20.93 12.47
C GLY A 167 2.06 -22.38 12.47
N SER A 168 1.26 -23.36 12.06
CA SER A 168 1.64 -24.78 12.07
C SER A 168 2.41 -25.24 10.82
N GLU A 169 2.38 -24.49 9.73
CA GLU A 169 2.99 -24.86 8.43
C GLU A 169 4.51 -24.64 8.37
N CYS A 170 5.09 -24.04 9.40
CA CYS A 170 6.51 -23.76 9.48
C CYS A 170 7.07 -23.95 10.89
N VAL A 171 8.38 -24.17 10.97
CA VAL A 171 9.13 -24.34 12.23
C VAL A 171 10.23 -23.29 12.34
N LYS A 172 10.51 -22.84 13.56
CA LYS A 172 11.63 -21.93 13.84
C LYS A 172 12.94 -22.71 13.73
N VAL A 173 13.79 -22.33 12.78
CA VAL A 173 15.15 -22.86 12.65
C VAL A 173 16.11 -21.90 13.33
N THR A 174 16.91 -22.38 14.28
CA THR A 174 17.97 -21.59 14.94
C THR A 174 19.32 -22.19 14.56
N LYS A 175 20.22 -21.36 14.05
CA LYS A 175 21.60 -21.75 13.70
C LYS A 175 22.57 -20.72 14.26
N MET A 176 23.69 -21.19 14.79
CA MET A 176 24.81 -20.33 15.20
C MET A 176 25.78 -20.23 14.03
N TYR A 177 26.20 -19.02 13.71
CA TYR A 177 27.21 -18.76 12.70
C TYR A 177 28.57 -18.63 13.39
N THR A 178 29.49 -19.55 13.13
CA THR A 178 30.87 -19.51 13.62
C THR A 178 31.79 -19.49 12.43
N ASP A 179 31.97 -18.31 11.85
CA ASP A 179 33.01 -18.09 10.86
C ASP A 179 34.05 -17.13 11.46
N GLN A 180 35.29 -17.58 11.48
CA GLN A 180 36.46 -16.82 11.93
C GLN A 180 37.52 -16.73 10.83
N SER A 181 37.17 -16.94 9.55
CA SER A 181 38.19 -17.00 8.48
C SER A 181 38.73 -15.66 8.01
N HIS A 182 38.37 -14.53 8.63
CA HIS A 182 39.02 -13.26 8.36
C HIS A 182 39.52 -12.62 9.65
N THR A 183 40.76 -12.96 10.03
CA THR A 183 41.48 -12.19 11.04
C THR A 183 41.98 -10.92 10.38
N ILE A 184 41.27 -9.80 10.55
CA ILE A 184 41.79 -8.49 10.15
C ILE A 184 42.93 -8.13 11.09
N LYS A 185 44.18 -8.31 10.65
CA LYS A 185 45.34 -7.74 11.34
C LYS A 185 45.56 -6.34 10.79
N GLY A 186 45.24 -5.32 11.59
CA GLY A 186 45.68 -3.96 11.29
C GLY A 186 47.19 -3.88 11.48
N ASN A 187 47.91 -3.42 10.45
CA ASN A 187 49.29 -3.00 10.62
C ASN A 187 49.36 -1.58 11.20
N GLU A 188 50.55 -1.14 11.62
CA GLU A 188 50.82 0.19 12.19
C GLU A 188 50.53 1.36 11.22
N ASN A 189 50.24 1.06 9.94
CA ASN A 189 49.86 2.01 8.90
C ASN A 189 48.35 2.03 8.60
N ASN A 190 47.53 1.37 9.42
CA ASN A 190 46.07 1.31 9.28
C ASN A 190 45.61 0.73 7.92
N GLN A 191 46.38 -0.20 7.36
CA GLN A 191 46.00 -0.94 6.16
C GLN A 191 45.47 -2.32 6.56
N LEU A 192 44.29 -2.67 6.05
CA LEU A 192 43.63 -3.95 6.30
C LEU A 192 44.15 -4.96 5.28
N GLU A 193 44.91 -5.95 5.74
CA GLU A 193 45.24 -7.13 4.94
C GLU A 193 44.30 -8.28 5.34
N ILE A 194 43.62 -8.85 4.34
CA ILE A 194 42.78 -10.03 4.51
C ILE A 194 43.65 -11.23 4.12
N ASP A 195 44.13 -11.97 5.13
CA ASP A 195 44.74 -13.28 4.89
C ASP A 195 43.62 -14.24 4.43
N ASN A 196 43.77 -14.77 3.21
CA ASN A 196 42.83 -15.71 2.58
C ASN A 196 43.24 -17.17 2.85
#